data_AF-A0A7Y2CDK8-F1
#
_entry.id   AF-A0A7Y2CDK8-F1
#
_cell.length_a   1.000
_cell.length_b   1.000
_cell.length_c   1.000
_cell.angle_alpha   90.00
_cell.angle_beta   90.00
_cell.angle_gamma   90.00
#
_symmetry.space_group_name_H-M   'P 1'
#
loop_
_entity.id
_entity.type
_entity.pdbx_description
1 polymer ?
#
loop_
_entity_poly.entity_id
_entity_poly.type
_entity_poly.pdbx_seq_one_letter_code
_entity_poly.pdbx_strand_id
1 'polypeptide(L)'
;MFGKKPDPKVEARLAAMKSKPVTDFKSMKPVETKVDRAVDRQTVYKFGLIFTDENLELRCIVRDLSPDGAKLTLDGADGLPQTFKLAIDGYSAPAQARLIWQEESDVGIAFD
;
A
#
# COMPACT_ATOMS: atom_id res chain seq x y z
N MET A 1 -24.35 -38.46 -33.43
CA MET A 1 -23.02 -37.84 -33.32
C MET A 1 -23.17 -36.36 -33.65
N PHE A 2 -23.17 -35.45 -32.69
CA PHE A 2 -23.36 -34.01 -32.95
C PHE A 2 -22.14 -33.22 -32.45
N GLY A 3 -21.15 -33.05 -33.32
CA GLY A 3 -20.05 -32.12 -33.09
C GLY A 3 -20.52 -30.70 -33.35
N LYS A 4 -20.91 -29.97 -32.30
CA LYS A 4 -21.13 -28.52 -32.38
C LYS A 4 -19.82 -27.86 -32.81
N LYS A 5 -19.83 -27.17 -33.95
CA LYS A 5 -18.72 -26.28 -34.32
C LYS A 5 -18.58 -25.20 -33.23
N PRO A 6 -17.35 -24.85 -32.83
CA PRO A 6 -17.14 -23.84 -31.80
C PRO A 6 -17.71 -22.49 -32.24
N ASP A 7 -18.30 -21.75 -31.30
CA ASP A 7 -18.94 -20.47 -31.57
C ASP A 7 -17.92 -19.46 -32.13
N PRO A 8 -18.28 -18.67 -33.15
CA PRO A 8 -17.35 -17.74 -33.81
C PRO A 8 -16.80 -16.65 -32.88
N LYS A 9 -17.49 -16.39 -31.76
CA LYS A 9 -17.01 -15.49 -30.69
C LYS A 9 -15.86 -16.11 -29.89
N VAL A 10 -15.83 -17.43 -29.76
CA VAL A 10 -14.78 -18.18 -29.05
C VAL A 10 -13.50 -18.21 -29.90
N GLU A 11 -13.61 -18.41 -31.21
CA GLU A 11 -12.47 -18.33 -32.13
C GLU A 11 -11.86 -16.93 -32.17
N ALA A 12 -12.70 -15.89 -32.23
CA ALA A 12 -12.24 -14.50 -32.20
C ALA A 12 -11.47 -14.17 -30.90
N ARG A 13 -11.91 -14.73 -29.76
CA ARG A 13 -11.20 -14.56 -28.47
C ARG A 13 -9.88 -15.32 -28.43
N LEU A 14 -9.83 -16.54 -28.96
CA LEU A 14 -8.61 -17.35 -28.96
C LEU A 14 -7.54 -16.78 -29.90
N ALA A 15 -7.95 -16.17 -31.03
CA ALA A 15 -7.06 -15.44 -31.91
C ALA A 15 -6.50 -14.16 -31.25
N ALA A 16 -7.33 -13.45 -30.47
CA ALA A 16 -6.92 -12.22 -29.78
C ALA A 16 -5.95 -12.45 -28.60
N MET A 17 -5.92 -13.66 -28.01
CA MET A 17 -4.99 -14.00 -26.92
C MET A 17 -3.58 -14.39 -27.39
N LYS A 18 -3.34 -14.57 -28.69
CA LYS A 18 -2.04 -14.99 -29.23
C LYS A 18 -1.05 -13.86 -29.52
N SER A 19 -1.40 -12.59 -29.27
CA SER A 19 -0.53 -11.48 -29.69
C SER A 19 -0.54 -10.23 -28.81
N LYS A 20 -1.25 -10.20 -27.68
CA LYS A 20 -1.11 -9.08 -26.76
C LYS A 20 0.06 -9.39 -25.82
N PRO A 21 1.24 -8.75 -25.98
CA PRO A 21 2.25 -8.86 -24.95
C PRO A 21 1.60 -8.40 -23.66
N VAL A 22 1.72 -9.21 -22.61
CA VAL A 22 1.54 -8.73 -21.23
C VAL A 22 2.44 -7.51 -21.16
N THR A 23 1.84 -6.31 -21.10
CA THR A 23 2.61 -5.07 -21.09
C THR A 23 3.55 -5.15 -19.91
N ASP A 24 4.86 -5.18 -20.19
CA ASP A 24 5.90 -5.10 -19.19
C ASP A 24 5.50 -4.04 -18.16
N PHE A 25 5.43 -4.42 -16.89
CA PHE A 25 5.09 -3.53 -15.77
C PHE A 25 5.99 -2.27 -15.75
N LYS A 26 7.18 -2.37 -16.36
CA LYS A 26 8.14 -1.29 -16.57
C LYS A 26 7.65 -0.18 -17.53
N SER A 27 6.64 -0.45 -18.35
CA SER A 27 6.10 0.47 -19.38
C SER A 27 4.76 1.08 -19.01
N MET A 28 4.20 0.73 -17.85
CA MET A 28 2.93 1.27 -17.39
C MET A 28 3.16 2.68 -16.83
N LYS A 29 2.54 3.69 -17.44
CA LYS A 29 2.52 5.03 -16.86
C LYS A 29 1.63 5.00 -15.62
N PRO A 30 2.05 5.60 -14.48
CA PRO A 30 1.20 5.71 -13.31
C PRO A 30 -0.14 6.33 -13.69
N VAL A 31 -1.24 5.74 -13.22
CA VAL A 31 -2.56 6.37 -13.32
C VAL A 31 -2.48 7.63 -12.48
N GLU A 32 -2.62 8.80 -13.11
CA GLU A 32 -2.74 10.08 -12.41
C GLU A 32 -4.10 10.15 -11.71
N THR A 33 -4.21 9.48 -10.57
CA THR A 33 -5.30 9.73 -9.62
C THR A 33 -5.03 11.09 -9.00
N LYS A 34 -5.94 12.05 -9.14
CA LYS A 34 -5.81 13.39 -8.56
C LYS A 34 -5.47 13.28 -7.07
N VAL A 35 -4.29 13.76 -6.70
CA VAL A 35 -3.76 13.71 -5.35
C VAL A 35 -3.98 15.08 -4.71
N ASP A 36 -5.06 15.27 -3.95
CA ASP A 36 -5.22 16.45 -3.08
C ASP A 36 -4.38 16.25 -1.80
N ARG A 37 -3.06 16.39 -1.89
CA ARG A 37 -2.13 16.28 -0.74
C ARG A 37 -1.29 17.54 -0.61
N ALA A 38 -1.06 17.97 0.64
CA ALA A 38 -0.38 19.22 0.96
C ALA A 38 1.14 19.18 0.73
N VAL A 39 1.78 18.00 0.81
CA VAL A 39 3.25 17.82 0.74
C VAL A 39 3.60 16.54 -0.02
N ASP A 40 4.70 16.58 -0.77
CA ASP A 40 5.28 15.44 -1.50
C ASP A 40 5.79 14.37 -0.53
N ARG A 41 5.41 13.11 -0.73
CA ARG A 41 5.83 11.98 0.12
C ARG A 41 6.84 11.13 -0.63
N GLN A 42 7.99 10.88 -0.02
CA GLN A 42 8.96 9.94 -0.57
C GLN A 42 8.48 8.51 -0.32
N THR A 43 8.36 7.72 -1.38
CA THR A 43 8.12 6.27 -1.26
C THR A 43 9.35 5.65 -0.61
N VAL A 44 9.18 5.12 0.60
CA VAL A 44 10.23 4.46 1.37
C VAL A 44 9.79 3.04 1.71
N TYR A 45 10.75 2.17 1.95
CA TYR A 45 10.51 0.81 2.46
C TYR A 45 11.42 0.61 3.66
N LYS A 46 10.94 1.02 4.84
CA LYS A 46 11.69 0.93 6.10
C LYS A 46 10.94 0.07 7.09
N PHE A 47 11.66 -0.68 7.90
CA PHE A 47 11.06 -1.33 9.06
C PHE A 47 10.73 -0.27 10.12
N GLY A 48 9.61 -0.48 10.82
CA GLY A 48 9.22 0.34 11.94
C GLY A 48 8.57 -0.49 13.04
N LEU A 49 8.64 0.05 14.25
CA LEU A 49 8.00 -0.50 15.45
C LEU A 49 7.03 0.54 16.00
N ILE A 50 5.81 0.10 16.26
CA ILE A 50 4.78 0.90 16.91
C ILE A 50 4.70 0.49 18.37
N PHE A 51 4.77 1.48 19.26
CA PHE A 51 4.62 1.31 20.71
C PHE A 51 3.30 1.94 21.15
N THR A 52 2.44 1.12 21.75
CA THR A 52 1.19 1.57 22.36
C THR A 52 1.33 1.72 23.87
N ASP A 53 0.42 2.46 24.49
CA ASP A 53 0.40 2.62 25.95
C ASP A 53 0.05 1.31 26.69
N GLU A 54 -0.53 0.33 25.99
CA GLU A 54 -0.81 -1.01 26.51
C GLU A 54 0.43 -1.91 26.51
N ASN A 55 1.61 -1.33 26.25
CA ASN A 55 2.90 -2.04 26.19
C ASN A 55 2.94 -3.12 25.09
N LEU A 56 2.13 -2.93 24.04
CA LEU A 56 2.14 -3.75 22.83
C LEU A 56 3.15 -3.17 21.83
N GLU A 57 3.97 -4.05 21.25
CA GLU A 57 4.90 -3.71 20.17
C GLU A 57 4.39 -4.35 18.88
N LEU A 58 4.09 -3.53 17.88
CA LEU A 58 3.62 -3.97 16.57
C LEU A 58 4.66 -3.65 15.49
N ARG A 59 4.92 -4.64 14.63
CA ARG A 59 5.82 -4.46 13.48
C ARG A 59 5.07 -3.84 12.30
N CYS A 60 5.74 -2.94 11.60
CA CYS A 60 5.20 -2.33 10.40
C CYS A 60 6.27 -2.07 9.35
N ILE A 61 5.82 -1.88 8.11
CA ILE A 61 6.62 -1.37 7.01
C ILE A 61 6.17 0.05 6.72
N VAL A 62 7.08 1.02 6.82
CA VAL A 62 6.85 2.39 6.37
C VAL A 62 6.93 2.39 4.84
N ARG A 63 5.81 2.75 4.18
CA ARG A 63 5.59 2.74 2.72
C ARG A 63 5.79 4.10 2.08
N ASP A 64 5.40 5.15 2.78
CA ASP A 64 5.67 6.53 2.41
C ASP A 64 5.93 7.35 3.66
N LEU A 65 6.80 8.35 3.53
CA LEU A 65 7.18 9.23 4.61
C LEU A 65 7.25 10.66 4.11
N SER A 66 6.70 11.56 4.91
CA SER A 66 6.76 13.00 4.77
C SER A 66 7.01 13.63 6.14
N PRO A 67 7.41 14.92 6.20
CA PRO A 67 7.57 15.62 7.47
C PRO A 67 6.31 15.59 8.35
N ASP A 68 5.12 15.60 7.74
CA ASP A 68 3.84 15.72 8.44
C ASP A 68 3.16 14.36 8.72
N GLY A 69 3.65 13.28 8.14
CA GLY A 69 3.02 11.96 8.32
C GLY A 69 3.60 10.86 7.45
N ALA A 70 3.02 9.67 7.58
CA ALA A 70 3.48 8.47 6.90
C ALA A 70 2.32 7.55 6.55
N LYS A 71 2.55 6.63 5.60
CA LYS A 71 1.76 5.43 5.39
C LYS A 71 2.55 4.23 5.90
N LEU A 72 1.88 3.39 6.67
CA LEU A 72 2.41 2.18 7.24
C LEU A 72 1.60 0.99 6.71
N THR A 73 2.23 -0.16 6.60
CA THR A 73 1.56 -1.45 6.46
C THR A 73 1.89 -2.29 7.69
N LEU A 74 0.89 -2.72 8.43
CA LEU A 74 1.02 -3.54 9.64
C LEU A 74 1.18 -5.02 9.29
N ASP A 75 1.89 -5.75 10.14
CA ASP A 75 1.96 -7.22 10.08
C ASP A 75 0.74 -7.85 10.77
N GLY A 76 -0.47 -7.51 10.29
CA GLY A 76 -1.74 -7.90 10.89
C GLY A 76 -2.87 -6.91 10.61
N ALA A 77 -4.07 -7.21 11.12
CA ALA A 77 -5.24 -6.33 11.10
C ALA A 77 -5.59 -5.81 12.50
N ASP A 78 -4.58 -5.71 13.37
CA ASP A 78 -4.77 -5.21 14.72
C ASP A 78 -5.20 -3.75 14.69
N GLY A 79 -6.23 -3.42 15.47
CA GLY A 79 -6.70 -2.05 15.61
C GLY A 79 -5.64 -1.23 16.33
N LEU A 80 -5.16 -0.17 15.69
CA LEU A 80 -4.24 0.76 16.35
C LEU A 80 -5.02 1.76 17.23
N PRO A 81 -4.47 2.16 18.39
CA PRO A 81 -5.02 3.26 19.15
C PRO A 81 -4.93 4.58 18.36
N GLN A 82 -5.71 5.58 18.78
CA GLN A 82 -5.72 6.89 18.13
C GLN A 82 -4.36 7.60 18.19
N THR A 83 -3.56 7.34 19.22
CA THR A 83 -2.23 7.91 19.42
C THR A 83 -1.25 6.83 19.83
N PHE A 84 -0.03 6.89 19.30
CA PHE A 84 1.04 5.94 19.59
C PHE A 84 2.40 6.54 19.24
N LYS A 85 3.47 5.82 19.56
CA LYS A 85 4.84 6.18 19.14
C LYS A 85 5.28 5.28 18.01
N LEU A 86 5.88 5.86 16.97
CA LEU A 86 6.48 5.14 15.85
C LEU A 86 8.00 5.31 15.87
N ALA A 87 8.73 4.20 16.00
CA ALA A 87 10.15 4.15 15.68
C ALA A 87 10.34 3.69 14.24
N ILE A 88 11.25 4.35 13.51
CA ILE A 88 11.56 4.03 12.12
C ILE A 88 13.05 3.74 12.01
N ASP A 89 13.41 2.64 11.34
CA ASP A 89 14.81 2.28 11.12
C ASP A 89 15.58 3.40 10.38
N GLY A 90 16.71 3.80 10.98
CA GLY A 90 17.55 4.90 10.51
C GLY A 90 17.12 6.29 10.99
N TYR A 91 16.12 6.39 11.87
CA TYR A 91 15.81 7.61 12.62
C TYR A 91 16.23 7.45 14.08
N SER A 92 16.69 8.54 14.70
CA SER A 92 17.34 8.49 16.01
C SER A 92 16.36 8.35 17.18
N ALA A 93 15.09 8.71 16.99
CA ALA A 93 14.09 8.73 18.05
C ALA A 93 12.71 8.33 17.52
N PRO A 94 11.87 7.69 18.37
CA PRO A 94 10.46 7.50 18.05
C PRO A 94 9.73 8.84 17.94
N ALA A 95 8.81 8.96 16.99
CA ALA A 95 7.94 10.12 16.81
C ALA A 95 6.56 9.84 17.39
N GLN A 96 5.93 10.85 17.99
CA GLN A 96 4.52 10.79 18.35
C GLN A 96 3.68 10.83 17.08
N ALA A 97 2.72 9.92 16.97
CA ALA A 97 1.88 9.77 15.80
C ALA A 97 0.41 9.63 16.19
N ARG A 98 -0.45 10.06 15.28
CA ARG A 98 -1.90 9.93 15.39
C ARG A 98 -2.47 9.18 14.20
N LEU A 99 -3.38 8.26 14.47
CA LEU A 99 -4.13 7.54 13.45
C LEU A 99 -5.05 8.52 12.69
N ILE A 100 -4.96 8.53 11.36
CA ILE A 100 -5.84 9.32 10.49
C ILE A 100 -6.83 8.41 9.76
N TRP A 101 -6.38 7.26 9.29
CA TRP A 101 -7.20 6.24 8.67
C TRP A 101 -6.54 4.87 8.79
N GLN A 102 -7.35 3.81 8.79
CA GLN A 102 -6.92 2.42 8.72
C GLN A 102 -7.85 1.67 7.76
N GLU A 103 -7.25 0.95 6.82
CA GLU A 103 -7.92 0.08 5.86
C GLU A 103 -7.18 -1.25 5.82
N GLU A 104 -7.81 -2.31 6.33
CA GLU A 104 -7.18 -3.63 6.50
C GLU A 104 -5.86 -3.53 7.31
N SER A 105 -4.72 -3.74 6.64
CA SER A 105 -3.37 -3.63 7.20
C SER A 105 -2.68 -2.31 6.85
N ASP A 106 -3.26 -1.49 5.97
CA ASP A 106 -2.70 -0.20 5.60
C ASP A 106 -3.21 0.89 6.55
N VAL A 107 -2.30 1.75 6.97
CA VAL A 107 -2.57 2.79 7.97
C VAL A 107 -1.94 4.11 7.55
N GLY A 108 -2.72 5.18 7.64
CA GLY A 108 -2.23 6.54 7.50
C GLY A 108 -2.11 7.23 8.85
N ILE A 109 -0.96 7.85 9.07
CA ILE A 109 -0.66 8.58 10.30
C ILE A 109 -0.26 10.02 10.02
N ALA A 110 -0.45 10.88 11.00
CA ALA A 110 0.15 12.22 11.07
C ALA A 110 1.09 12.29 12.27
N PHE A 111 2.21 13.00 12.13
CA PHE A 111 3.10 13.31 13.23
C PHE A 111 2.58 14.55 13.99
N ASP A 112 2.87 14.62 15.29
CA ASP A 112 2.68 15.84 16.11
C ASP A 112 3.95 16.71 16.14
#